data_AF-A0A4U0ZBU0-F1
#
_entry.id   AF-A0A4U0ZBU0-F1
#
_cell.length_a   1.000
_cell.length_b   1.000
_cell.length_c   1.000
_cell.angle_alpha   90.00
_cell.angle_beta   90.00
_cell.angle_gamma   90.00
#
_symmetry.space_group_name_H-M   'P 1'
#
loop_
_entity.id
_entity.type
_entity.pdbx_description
1 polymer ?
#
loop_
_entity_poly.entity_id
_entity_poly.type
_entity_poly.pdbx_seq_one_letter_code
_entity_poly.pdbx_strand_id
1 'polypeptide(L)'
;MQFEQVHSRISIDSAIFTFGVPKESPNSFCYRIFCAGESSYSAERFDPSSLKELKIIVNQLSQLSPDKPRATVKIKVNRFMSVRLSFKKYNEDKGFKVKAYILGFFYFSSTGFLGSYVKVEQLQNLINNLNRCIESKSGV
;
A
#
# COMPACT_ATOMS: atom_id res chain seq x y z
N MET A 1 -4.34 5.85 -16.95
CA MET A 1 -2.99 6.40 -16.76
C MET A 1 -2.00 5.24 -16.68
N GLN A 2 -0.93 5.29 -17.47
CA GLN A 2 0.10 4.25 -17.57
C GLN A 2 1.45 4.79 -17.08
N PHE A 3 2.27 3.91 -16.51
CA PHE A 3 3.66 4.23 -16.24
C PHE A 3 4.45 4.19 -17.55
N GLU A 4 5.25 5.22 -17.79
CA GLU A 4 6.30 5.20 -18.81
C GLU A 4 7.46 4.32 -18.33
N GLN A 5 7.84 4.48 -17.07
CA GLN A 5 8.84 3.64 -16.42
C GLN A 5 8.29 3.07 -15.11
N VAL A 6 8.29 1.74 -14.99
CA VAL A 6 8.02 1.06 -13.71
C VAL A 6 9.36 0.85 -13.01
N HIS A 7 9.49 1.41 -11.81
CA HIS A 7 10.70 1.28 -10.99
C HIS A 7 10.64 0.08 -10.06
N SER A 8 9.49 -0.17 -9.42
CA SER A 8 9.35 -1.30 -8.52
C SER A 8 7.91 -1.77 -8.42
N ARG A 9 7.76 -3.04 -8.01
CA ARG A 9 6.48 -3.63 -7.61
C ARG A 9 6.66 -4.31 -6.26
N ILE A 10 5.79 -3.98 -5.32
CA ILE A 10 5.83 -4.52 -3.96
C ILE A 10 4.46 -5.10 -3.62
N SER A 11 4.43 -6.39 -3.34
CA SER A 11 3.22 -7.10 -2.92
C SER A 11 3.15 -7.19 -1.40
N ILE A 12 2.03 -6.79 -0.83
CA ILE A 12 1.67 -6.85 0.58
C ILE A 12 0.34 -7.61 0.65
N ASP A 13 0.41 -8.92 0.91
CA ASP A 13 -0.77 -9.80 0.85
C ASP A 13 -1.47 -9.69 -0.52
N SER A 14 -2.78 -9.39 -0.56
CA SER A 14 -3.52 -9.21 -1.81
C SER A 14 -3.35 -7.83 -2.46
N ALA A 15 -2.61 -6.90 -1.84
CA ALA A 15 -2.34 -5.56 -2.36
C ALA A 15 -0.99 -5.51 -3.09
N ILE A 16 -0.98 -4.98 -4.30
CA ILE A 16 0.21 -4.76 -5.12
C ILE A 16 0.39 -3.27 -5.33
N PHE A 17 1.53 -2.76 -4.89
CA PHE A 17 1.98 -1.39 -5.12
C PHE A 17 2.92 -1.39 -6.32
N THR A 18 2.60 -0.63 -7.36
CA THR A 18 3.49 -0.39 -8.51
C THR A 18 3.97 1.05 -8.44
N PHE A 19 5.27 1.27 -8.38
CA PHE A 19 5.89 2.60 -8.31
C PHE A 19 6.60 2.92 -9.63
N GLY A 20 6.56 4.18 -10.04
CA GLY A 20 7.12 4.58 -11.31
C GLY A 20 6.89 6.03 -11.67
N VAL A 21 7.30 6.36 -12.89
CA VAL A 21 7.09 7.67 -13.52
C VAL A 21 5.94 7.54 -14.53
N PRO A 22 4.86 8.34 -14.42
CA PRO A 22 3.77 8.35 -15.37
C PRO A 22 4.16 9.02 -16.68
N LYS A 23 3.67 8.49 -17.79
CA LYS A 23 3.88 9.05 -19.13
C LYS A 23 3.38 10.50 -19.26
N GLU A 24 2.32 10.82 -18.53
CA GLU A 24 1.67 12.14 -18.56
C GLU A 24 2.37 13.17 -17.66
N SER A 25 3.31 12.75 -16.81
CA SER A 25 4.04 13.64 -15.90
C SER A 25 5.45 13.07 -15.62
N PRO A 26 6.39 13.23 -16.57
CA PRO A 26 7.70 12.57 -16.55
C PRO A 26 8.61 13.02 -15.39
N ASN A 27 8.31 14.15 -14.75
CA ASN A 27 9.03 14.64 -13.57
C ASN A 27 8.39 14.21 -12.24
N SER A 28 7.36 13.35 -12.29
CA SER A 28 6.66 12.89 -11.10
C SER A 28 6.96 11.42 -10.79
N PHE A 29 7.12 11.10 -9.52
CA PHE A 29 7.22 9.73 -9.03
C PHE A 29 5.96 9.42 -8.23
N CYS A 30 5.17 8.47 -8.70
CA CYS A 30 3.89 8.13 -8.11
C CYS A 30 3.73 6.61 -8.00
N TYR A 31 2.58 6.19 -7.46
CA TYR A 31 2.29 4.79 -7.30
C TYR A 31 0.86 4.46 -7.73
N ARG A 32 0.67 3.22 -8.17
CA ARG A 32 -0.63 2.62 -8.41
C ARG A 32 -0.81 1.50 -7.41
N ILE A 33 -1.98 1.44 -6.80
CA ILE A 33 -2.37 0.31 -5.94
C ILE A 33 -3.40 -0.52 -6.67
N PHE A 34 -3.15 -1.82 -6.73
CA PHE A 34 -4.13 -2.84 -7.06
C PHE A 34 -4.35 -3.68 -5.80
N CYS A 35 -5.59 -4.06 -5.50
CA CYS A 35 -5.89 -4.97 -4.41
C CYS A 35 -6.94 -5.96 -4.89
N ALA A 36 -6.64 -7.25 -4.81
CA ALA A 36 -7.60 -8.31 -5.08
C ALA A 36 -8.51 -8.51 -3.87
N GLY A 37 -9.82 -8.61 -4.12
CA GLY A 37 -10.85 -9.02 -3.19
C GLY A 37 -11.47 -10.35 -3.58
N GLU A 38 -12.49 -10.79 -2.83
CA GLU A 38 -13.26 -11.99 -3.14
C GLU A 38 -14.18 -11.82 -4.35
N SER A 39 -14.73 -12.92 -4.88
CA SER A 39 -15.76 -12.94 -5.93
C SER A 39 -15.42 -12.07 -7.16
N SER A 40 -14.16 -12.10 -7.59
CA SER A 40 -13.63 -11.29 -8.71
C SER A 40 -13.67 -9.78 -8.51
N TYR A 41 -13.95 -9.30 -7.29
CA TYR A 41 -13.82 -7.88 -6.97
C TYR A 41 -12.35 -7.48 -6.88
N SER A 42 -12.05 -6.28 -7.37
CA SER A 42 -10.74 -5.67 -7.20
C SER A 42 -10.88 -4.17 -7.02
N ALA A 43 -9.87 -3.56 -6.39
CA ALA A 43 -9.74 -2.11 -6.31
C ALA A 43 -8.42 -1.73 -6.96
N GLU A 44 -8.49 -0.94 -8.03
CA GLU A 44 -7.31 -0.36 -8.67
C GLU A 44 -7.43 1.15 -8.71
N ARG A 45 -6.36 1.85 -8.30
CA ARG A 45 -6.29 3.31 -8.44
C ARG A 45 -4.87 3.77 -8.67
N PHE A 46 -4.75 4.67 -9.63
CA PHE A 46 -3.52 5.39 -9.92
C PHE A 46 -3.42 6.60 -9.01
N ASP A 47 -2.26 6.75 -8.36
CA ASP A 47 -1.88 7.84 -7.46
C ASP A 47 -3.00 8.29 -6.49
N PRO A 48 -3.51 7.37 -5.66
CA PRO A 48 -4.75 7.58 -4.91
C PRO A 48 -4.62 8.53 -3.71
N SER A 49 -3.41 8.88 -3.29
CA SER A 49 -3.17 9.56 -2.02
C SER A 49 -2.66 10.98 -2.21
N SER A 50 -3.28 11.92 -1.50
CA SER A 50 -2.74 13.26 -1.33
C SER A 50 -1.41 13.23 -0.55
N LEU A 51 -0.64 14.33 -0.63
CA LEU A 51 0.60 14.48 0.13
C LEU A 51 0.39 14.27 1.64
N LYS A 52 -0.70 14.81 2.19
CA LYS A 52 -1.06 14.66 3.61
C LYS A 52 -1.33 13.19 3.96
N GLU A 53 -2.07 12.47 3.10
CA GLU A 53 -2.38 11.06 3.32
C GLU A 53 -1.13 10.18 3.21
N LEU A 54 -0.24 10.43 2.25
CA LEU A 54 1.03 9.73 2.13
C LEU A 54 1.90 9.88 3.39
N LYS A 55 2.03 11.10 3.92
CA LYS A 55 2.76 11.35 5.17
C LYS A 55 2.19 10.57 6.35
N ILE A 56 0.85 10.49 6.45
CA ILE A 56 0.17 9.69 7.48
C ILE A 56 0.48 8.19 7.29
N ILE A 57 0.36 7.68 6.06
CA ILE A 57 0.62 6.28 5.71
C ILE A 57 2.05 5.90 6.07
N VAL A 58 3.03 6.69 5.62
CA VAL A 58 4.46 6.45 5.91
C VAL A 58 4.70 6.46 7.42
N ASN A 59 4.19 7.46 8.15
CA ASN A 59 4.37 7.53 9.59
C ASN A 59 3.81 6.29 10.31
N GLN A 60 2.64 5.80 9.89
CA GLN A 60 2.04 4.57 10.46
C GLN A 60 2.88 3.32 10.16
N LEU A 61 3.44 3.21 8.95
CA LEU A 61 4.30 2.08 8.57
C LEU A 61 5.65 2.13 9.28
N SER A 62 6.25 3.31 9.44
CA SER A 62 7.54 3.49 10.11
C SER A 62 7.49 3.23 11.62
N GLN A 63 6.30 3.24 12.23
CA GLN A 63 6.11 2.87 13.64
C GLN A 63 6.08 1.36 13.89
N LEU A 64 6.03 0.54 12.84
CA LEU A 64 6.05 -0.91 12.97
C LEU A 64 7.44 -1.39 13.37
N SER A 65 7.52 -2.08 14.50
CA SER A 65 8.72 -2.76 14.98
C SER A 65 8.36 -4.16 15.52
N PRO A 66 9.33 -5.05 15.76
CA PRO A 66 9.09 -6.33 16.42
C PRO A 66 8.27 -6.20 17.72
N ASP A 67 8.56 -5.17 18.52
CA ASP A 67 7.86 -4.88 19.78
C ASP A 67 6.50 -4.17 19.59
N LYS A 68 6.32 -3.47 18.47
CA LYS A 68 5.08 -2.75 18.10
C LYS A 68 4.56 -3.19 16.73
N PRO A 69 4.12 -4.45 16.56
CA PRO A 69 3.84 -5.00 15.24
C PRO A 69 2.40 -4.78 14.74
N ARG A 70 1.60 -4.01 15.48
CA ARG A 70 0.18 -3.80 15.21
C ARG A 70 -0.05 -2.40 14.67
N ALA A 71 -0.54 -2.34 13.44
CA ALA A 71 -0.98 -1.09 12.81
C ALA A 71 -2.09 -1.38 11.80
N THR A 72 -2.92 -0.38 11.53
CA THR A 72 -3.89 -0.44 10.44
C THR A 72 -3.74 0.79 9.56
N VAL A 73 -3.33 0.55 8.32
CA VAL A 73 -3.14 1.59 7.30
C VAL A 73 -4.32 1.54 6.35
N LYS A 74 -4.91 2.71 6.05
CA LYS A 74 -6.05 2.85 5.16
C LYS A 74 -5.69 3.75 3.99
N ILE A 75 -5.82 3.23 2.77
CA ILE A 75 -5.57 3.95 1.53
C ILE A 75 -6.92 4.11 0.83
N LYS A 76 -7.42 5.34 0.73
CA LYS A 76 -8.68 5.61 0.03
C LYS A 76 -8.46 5.46 -1.46
N VAL A 77 -9.28 4.64 -2.12
CA VAL A 77 -9.23 4.40 -3.58
C VAL A 77 -10.25 5.31 -4.27
N ASN A 78 -11.43 5.45 -3.67
CA ASN A 78 -12.47 6.40 -4.07
C ASN A 78 -13.35 6.76 -2.85
N ARG A 79 -14.44 7.51 -3.06
CA ARG A 79 -15.35 7.96 -1.98
C ARG A 79 -15.94 6.82 -1.14
N PHE A 80 -16.14 5.66 -1.74
CA PHE A 80 -16.86 4.53 -1.13
C PHE A 80 -15.97 3.33 -0.84
N MET A 81 -14.71 3.34 -1.29
CA MET A 81 -13.80 2.20 -1.22
C MET A 81 -12.41 2.60 -0.73
N SER A 82 -11.82 1.71 0.07
CA SER A 82 -10.45 1.83 0.53
C SER A 82 -9.77 0.47 0.56
N VAL A 83 -8.47 0.45 0.31
CA VAL A 83 -7.61 -0.69 0.63
C VAL A 83 -7.12 -0.52 2.06
N ARG A 84 -7.27 -1.57 2.87
CA ARG A 84 -6.78 -1.59 4.24
C ARG A 84 -5.69 -2.64 4.39
N LEU A 85 -4.56 -2.24 4.97
CA LEU A 85 -3.49 -3.13 5.40
C LEU A 85 -3.57 -3.24 6.93
N SER A 86 -3.80 -4.45 7.44
CA SER A 86 -3.92 -4.74 8.87
C SER A 86 -2.76 -5.62 9.32
N PHE A 87 -1.79 -5.01 10.01
CA PHE A 87 -0.65 -5.69 10.61
C PHE A 87 -1.04 -6.21 12.01
N LYS A 88 -0.81 -7.50 12.28
CA LYS A 88 -1.36 -8.20 13.45
C LYS A 88 -0.32 -8.63 14.48
N LYS A 89 0.82 -9.14 14.01
CA LYS A 89 1.91 -9.65 14.85
C LYS A 89 3.22 -9.72 14.06
N TYR A 90 4.33 -9.86 14.76
CA TYR A 90 5.64 -10.12 14.16
C TYR A 90 6.07 -11.57 14.46
N ASN A 91 6.83 -12.16 13.55
CA ASN A 91 7.51 -13.43 13.71
C ASN A 91 8.94 -13.23 13.19
N GLU A 92 9.94 -13.67 13.93
CA GLU A 92 11.35 -13.41 13.62
C GLU A 92 11.75 -13.98 12.25
N ASP A 93 11.31 -15.20 11.93
CA ASP A 93 11.65 -15.87 10.67
C ASP A 93 10.88 -15.32 9.46
N LYS A 94 9.61 -14.92 9.66
CA LYS A 94 8.68 -14.59 8.56
C LYS A 94 8.44 -13.09 8.38
N GLY A 95 8.67 -12.28 9.41
CA GLY A 95 8.38 -10.85 9.44
C GLY A 95 6.98 -10.52 9.96
N PHE A 96 6.40 -9.43 9.47
CA PHE A 96 5.11 -8.92 9.93
C PHE A 96 3.94 -9.68 9.27
N LYS A 97 3.06 -10.25 10.09
CA LYS A 97 1.79 -10.79 9.62
C LYS A 97 0.86 -9.65 9.25
N VAL A 98 0.46 -9.58 7.98
CA VAL A 98 -0.39 -8.52 7.43
C VAL A 98 -1.57 -9.13 6.67
N LYS A 99 -2.72 -8.46 6.72
CA LYS A 99 -3.87 -8.77 5.86
C LYS A 99 -4.24 -7.54 5.06
N ALA A 100 -4.20 -7.63 3.74
CA ALA A 100 -4.72 -6.63 2.84
C ALA A 100 -6.15 -7.00 2.43
N TYR A 101 -7.04 -6.02 2.36
CA TYR A 101 -8.40 -6.25 1.90
C TYR A 101 -9.08 -4.95 1.45
N ILE A 102 -10.14 -5.09 0.67
CA ILE A 102 -10.98 -4.00 0.21
C ILE A 102 -12.09 -3.77 1.24
N LEU A 103 -12.24 -2.54 1.69
CA LEU A 103 -13.35 -2.09 2.51
C LEU A 103 -14.23 -1.17 1.66
N GLY A 104 -15.51 -1.52 1.48
CA GLY A 104 -16.48 -0.72 0.72
C GLY A 104 -17.86 -0.64 1.38
N PHE A 105 -18.66 0.36 1.01
CA PHE A 105 -19.99 0.61 1.60
C PHE A 105 -20.98 -0.56 1.43
N PHE A 106 -20.82 -1.37 0.38
CA PHE A 106 -21.66 -2.53 0.07
C PHE A 106 -20.90 -3.87 0.09
N TYR A 107 -19.63 -3.88 0.51
CA TYR A 107 -18.76 -5.04 0.38
C TYR A 107 -17.93 -5.28 1.64
N PHE A 108 -18.16 -6.43 2.28
CA PHE A 108 -17.25 -7.02 3.26
C PHE A 108 -16.27 -7.92 2.50
N SER A 109 -15.16 -7.41 1.94
CA SER A 109 -14.15 -8.32 1.37
C SER A 109 -13.32 -8.91 2.52
N SER A 110 -13.86 -9.86 3.27
CA SER A 110 -13.10 -10.54 4.32
C SER A 110 -13.54 -11.97 4.65
N THR A 111 -13.43 -12.89 3.70
CA THR A 111 -13.46 -14.36 3.89
C THR A 111 -12.71 -15.10 2.75
N GLY A 112 -11.38 -15.15 2.81
CA GLY A 112 -10.60 -15.98 1.88
C GLY A 112 -9.08 -15.95 2.04
N PHE A 113 -8.49 -14.78 2.29
CA PHE A 113 -7.03 -14.68 2.40
C PHE A 113 -6.57 -14.81 3.86
N LEU A 114 -5.94 -15.95 4.18
CA LEU A 114 -5.09 -16.11 5.35
C LEU A 114 -3.95 -15.11 5.20
N GLY A 115 -4.07 -13.94 5.83
CA GLY A 115 -3.13 -12.83 5.65
C GLY A 115 -1.66 -13.29 5.65
N SER A 116 -0.89 -12.77 4.71
CA SER A 116 0.50 -13.14 4.47
C SER A 116 1.49 -12.58 5.49
N TYR A 117 2.77 -12.90 5.30
CA TYR A 117 3.88 -12.30 6.03
C TYR A 117 4.70 -11.43 5.09
N VAL A 118 5.12 -10.26 5.58
CA VAL A 118 5.97 -9.31 4.87
C VAL A 118 7.26 -9.15 5.65
N LYS A 119 8.40 -9.37 4.97
CA LYS A 119 9.73 -9.20 5.57
C LYS A 119 9.98 -7.73 5.89
N VAL A 120 10.84 -7.47 6.88
CA VAL A 120 11.25 -6.11 7.28
C VAL A 120 11.80 -5.32 6.09
N GLU A 121 12.65 -5.95 5.27
CA GLU A 121 13.21 -5.34 4.07
C GLU A 121 12.14 -4.95 3.04
N GLN A 122 11.12 -5.79 2.83
CA GLN A 122 10.02 -5.47 1.91
C GLN A 122 9.19 -4.29 2.43
N LEU A 123 8.96 -4.21 3.75
CA LEU A 123 8.29 -3.09 4.38
C LEU A 123 9.12 -1.79 4.27
N GLN A 124 10.44 -1.88 4.47
CA GLN A 124 11.35 -0.74 4.28
C GLN A 124 11.36 -0.25 2.83
N ASN A 125 11.40 -1.17 1.86
CA ASN A 125 11.31 -0.83 0.44
C ASN A 125 9.96 -0.17 0.08
N LEU A 126 8.87 -0.58 0.73
CA LEU A 126 7.57 0.07 0.58
C LEU A 126 7.62 1.52 1.11
N ILE A 127 8.13 1.70 2.32
CA ILE A 127 8.27 3.02 2.96
C ILE A 127 9.15 3.94 2.12
N ASN A 128 10.30 3.46 1.64
CA ASN A 128 11.23 4.24 0.83
C ASN A 128 10.59 4.71 -0.48
N ASN A 129 9.86 3.84 -1.18
CA ASN A 129 9.17 4.25 -2.40
C ASN A 129 7.99 5.21 -2.12
N LEU A 130 7.27 5.05 -1.02
CA LEU A 130 6.24 6.01 -0.61
C LEU A 130 6.84 7.38 -0.24
N ASN A 131 8.03 7.42 0.37
CA ASN A 131 8.78 8.65 0.63
C ASN A 131 9.18 9.37 -0.66
N ARG A 132 9.63 8.63 -1.69
CA ARG A 132 9.89 9.22 -3.01
C ARG A 132 8.63 9.84 -3.64
N CYS A 133 7.45 9.24 -3.40
CA CYS A 133 6.19 9.86 -3.80
C CYS A 133 5.88 11.15 -3.02
N ILE A 134 6.28 11.23 -1.75
CA ILE A 134 6.14 12.43 -0.91
C ILE A 134 7.06 13.55 -1.43
N GLU A 135 8.32 13.25 -1.69
CA GLU A 135 9.32 14.19 -2.25
C GLU A 135 8.79 14.78 -3.57
N SER A 136 8.44 13.90 -4.51
CA SER A 136 7.90 14.30 -5.80
C SER A 136 6.66 15.19 -5.71
N LYS A 137 5.74 14.92 -4.78
CA LYS A 137 4.54 15.75 -4.56
C LYS A 137 4.81 17.04 -3.79
N SER A 138 5.90 17.09 -3.03
CA SER A 138 6.30 18.28 -2.28
C SER A 138 7.06 19.28 -3.15
N GLY A 139 7.49 18.86 -4.35
CA GLY A 139 8.35 19.66 -5.23
C GLY A 139 9.79 19.77 -4.72
N VAL A 140 10.22 18.81 -3.90
CA VAL A 140 11.57 18.69 -3.34
C VAL A 140 12.32 17.58 -4.05
#